data_AF-A0A6J4KK78-F1
#
_entry.id   AF-A0A6J4KK78-F1
#
_cell.length_a   1.000
_cell.length_b   1.000
_cell.length_c   1.000
_cell.angle_alpha   90.00
_cell.angle_beta   90.00
_cell.angle_gamma   90.00
#
_symmetry.space_group_name_H-M   'P 1'
#
loop_
_entity.id
_entity.type
_entity.pdbx_description
1 polymer ?
#
loop_
_entity_poly.entity_id
_entity_poly.type
_entity_poly.pdbx_seq_one_letter_code
_entity_poly.pdbx_strand_id
1 'polypeptide(L)'
;MQTNITTPNHRPQFGLQPTLAWTAMLGLVGFSLLCILAGAGGLLRLAYPAIALLVGLFLFKRYPVLYIGFTWWIAFLTPFVRRLIDFQSGWVDPSPVLLAPFLVMMLTGLTFVQYLPRYLRQDGLPFILSAAGVLYGLLVGLIKYPPTAVVVPLLNWLAPIFLGFHLFVHWRHYPAYRQNVERVFLWGVLVMGAYGVLQYLVAPEWDRFWLISSKAIAFGTPEPLGMRVFSTLNSPGPFATVMMAGLLLLFNNQGTLRFAAGGVGYLSFLLSLVRASWLGWAVGVVAFVPSLKPRLQMRLIVTILVMAVCVVPLVNTQPFSGAIAARLQTFSNTQDDVSYNQRLEGYGQIMGEALAEIPGNGLGFVLTNDSLGSNDSGILTLLFNLGWFGTLPYLGGTVLLFFSLFRGKEGQADPFVSAARAISLGVFAQIGLGSSMLALSGVVMWSFAGMALAAQRFYRYQHLLQPGGE
;
A
#
# COMPACT_ATOMS: atom_id res chain seq x y z
N MET A 1 -22.16 -52.78 26.05
CA MET A 1 -22.48 -51.47 25.43
C MET A 1 -21.23 -51.01 24.70
N GLN A 2 -21.11 -51.35 23.42
CA GLN A 2 -19.97 -50.96 22.57
C GLN A 2 -20.21 -49.55 22.04
N THR A 3 -19.30 -48.64 22.34
CA THR A 3 -19.29 -47.27 21.83
C THR A 3 -18.62 -47.25 20.45
N ASN A 4 -19.43 -47.05 19.40
CA ASN A 4 -18.96 -46.84 18.04
C ASN A 4 -18.12 -45.55 17.96
N ILE A 5 -16.82 -45.71 17.71
CA ILE A 5 -15.92 -44.63 17.31
C ILE A 5 -16.15 -44.39 15.83
N THR A 6 -16.80 -43.29 15.49
CA THR A 6 -16.90 -42.81 14.12
C THR A 6 -15.55 -42.26 13.68
N THR A 7 -14.90 -42.96 12.76
CA THR A 7 -13.71 -42.49 12.04
C THR A 7 -14.03 -41.21 11.26
N PRO A 8 -13.26 -40.12 11.39
CA PRO A 8 -13.47 -38.95 10.56
C PRO A 8 -13.01 -39.27 9.12
N ASN A 9 -13.94 -39.14 8.18
CA ASN A 9 -13.68 -39.24 6.75
C ASN A 9 -12.62 -38.20 6.33
N HIS A 10 -11.39 -38.64 6.08
CA HIS A 10 -10.35 -37.85 5.43
C HIS A 10 -10.69 -37.65 3.95
N ARG A 11 -11.57 -36.68 3.67
CA ARG A 11 -11.56 -36.02 2.35
C ARG A 11 -10.28 -35.17 2.29
N PRO A 12 -9.54 -35.16 1.17
CA PRO A 12 -8.41 -34.25 1.00
C PRO A 12 -8.95 -32.81 0.98
N GLN A 13 -8.97 -32.17 2.14
CA GLN A 13 -9.28 -30.76 2.25
C GLN A 13 -8.05 -30.00 1.79
N PHE A 14 -8.08 -29.45 0.57
CA PHE A 14 -7.32 -28.25 0.28
C PHE A 14 -7.64 -27.28 1.42
N GLY A 15 -6.65 -26.87 2.22
CA GLY A 15 -6.79 -26.19 3.51
C GLY A 15 -7.41 -24.78 3.49
N LEU A 16 -8.40 -24.55 2.62
CA LEU A 16 -9.16 -23.33 2.41
C LEU A 16 -10.43 -23.36 3.25
N GLN A 17 -10.26 -23.21 4.56
CA GLN A 17 -11.37 -22.96 5.49
C GLN A 17 -11.46 -21.44 5.76
N PRO A 18 -12.67 -20.86 5.89
CA PRO A 18 -14.00 -21.42 5.66
C PRO A 18 -14.37 -21.46 4.17
N THR A 19 -15.02 -22.54 3.73
CA THR A 19 -15.34 -22.79 2.31
C THR A 19 -16.14 -21.66 1.67
N LEU A 20 -17.17 -21.15 2.35
CA LEU A 20 -18.05 -20.08 1.84
C LEU A 20 -17.30 -18.78 1.52
N ALA A 21 -16.27 -18.44 2.31
CA ALA A 21 -15.46 -17.25 2.08
C ALA A 21 -14.60 -17.42 0.82
N TRP A 22 -13.96 -18.58 0.68
CA TRP A 22 -13.14 -18.90 -0.49
C TRP A 22 -13.96 -19.05 -1.76
N THR A 23 -15.15 -19.64 -1.70
CA THR A 23 -16.05 -19.70 -2.87
C THR A 23 -16.47 -18.32 -3.35
N ALA A 24 -16.71 -17.37 -2.43
CA ALA A 24 -17.05 -16.00 -2.82
C ALA A 24 -15.86 -15.28 -3.49
N MET A 25 -14.66 -15.39 -2.92
CA MET A 25 -13.45 -14.79 -3.48
C MET A 25 -13.06 -15.43 -4.83
N LEU A 26 -13.04 -16.76 -4.91
CA LEU A 26 -12.76 -17.49 -6.15
C LEU A 26 -13.87 -17.30 -7.18
N GLY A 27 -15.11 -17.09 -6.76
CA GLY A 27 -16.23 -16.75 -7.63
C GLY A 27 -15.99 -15.43 -8.36
N LEU A 28 -15.54 -14.38 -7.66
CA LEU A 28 -15.14 -13.12 -8.30
C LEU A 28 -13.99 -13.32 -9.31
N VAL A 29 -12.96 -14.08 -8.93
CA VAL A 29 -11.80 -14.36 -9.80
C VAL A 29 -12.24 -15.13 -11.04
N GLY A 30 -13.01 -16.21 -10.86
CA GLY A 30 -13.51 -17.05 -11.94
C GLY A 30 -14.44 -16.27 -12.87
N PHE A 31 -15.37 -15.48 -12.34
CA PHE A 31 -16.23 -14.60 -13.14
C PHE A 31 -15.41 -13.60 -13.97
N SER A 32 -14.43 -12.94 -13.35
CA SER A 32 -13.56 -11.98 -14.04
C SER A 32 -12.76 -12.64 -15.16
N LEU A 33 -12.19 -13.82 -14.89
CA LEU A 33 -11.43 -14.59 -15.86
C LEU A 33 -12.30 -15.04 -17.04
N LEU A 34 -13.50 -15.57 -16.77
CA LEU A 34 -14.44 -15.99 -17.80
C LEU A 34 -14.86 -14.82 -18.71
N CYS A 35 -15.17 -13.66 -18.12
CA CYS A 35 -15.51 -12.47 -18.91
C CYS A 35 -14.32 -11.98 -19.75
N ILE A 36 -13.10 -11.99 -19.23
CA ILE A 36 -11.89 -11.65 -20.00
C ILE A 36 -11.69 -12.66 -21.14
N LEU A 37 -11.79 -13.96 -20.88
CA LEU A 37 -11.61 -14.99 -21.92
C LEU A 37 -12.70 -14.93 -23.00
N ALA A 38 -13.93 -14.55 -22.64
CA ALA A 38 -15.04 -14.36 -23.56
C ALA A 38 -15.00 -13.01 -24.32
N GLY A 39 -13.99 -12.16 -24.08
CA GLY A 39 -13.90 -10.82 -24.67
C GLY A 39 -14.95 -9.83 -24.15
N ALA A 40 -15.63 -10.16 -23.04
CA ALA A 40 -16.68 -9.36 -22.42
C ALA A 40 -16.13 -8.32 -21.41
N GLY A 41 -14.95 -7.74 -21.68
CA GLY A 41 -14.29 -6.77 -20.79
C GLY A 41 -15.17 -5.56 -20.43
N GLY A 42 -16.01 -5.10 -21.37
CA GLY A 42 -16.93 -3.98 -21.15
C GLY A 42 -17.91 -4.20 -20.00
N LEU A 43 -18.40 -5.43 -19.80
CA LEU A 43 -19.28 -5.80 -18.69
C LEU A 43 -18.56 -5.66 -17.34
N LEU A 44 -17.27 -6.02 -17.30
CA LEU A 44 -16.48 -5.98 -16.08
C LEU A 44 -16.23 -4.55 -15.58
N ARG A 45 -16.36 -3.52 -16.42
CA ARG A 45 -16.17 -2.13 -15.99
C ARG A 45 -17.02 -1.76 -14.77
N LEU A 46 -18.26 -2.22 -14.74
CA LEU A 46 -19.19 -1.98 -13.63
C LEU A 46 -19.41 -3.23 -12.77
N ALA A 47 -19.40 -4.43 -13.37
CA ALA A 47 -19.62 -5.66 -12.62
C ALA A 47 -18.48 -5.96 -11.64
N TYR A 48 -17.22 -5.70 -12.01
CA TYR A 48 -16.06 -5.96 -11.14
C TYR A 48 -16.12 -5.16 -9.82
N PRO A 49 -16.24 -3.82 -9.81
CA PRO A 49 -16.33 -3.07 -8.57
C PRO A 49 -17.58 -3.42 -7.74
N ALA A 50 -18.72 -3.70 -8.39
CA ALA A 50 -19.94 -4.09 -7.68
C ALA A 50 -19.80 -5.45 -6.98
N ILE A 51 -19.30 -6.48 -7.68
CA ILE A 51 -19.10 -7.82 -7.11
C ILE A 51 -18.00 -7.77 -6.05
N ALA A 52 -16.91 -7.04 -6.28
CA ALA A 52 -15.85 -6.85 -5.29
C ALA A 52 -16.40 -6.23 -3.99
N LEU A 53 -17.28 -5.24 -4.08
CA LEU A 53 -17.94 -4.65 -2.92
C LEU A 53 -18.86 -5.65 -2.21
N LEU A 54 -19.65 -6.45 -2.93
CA LEU A 54 -20.52 -7.47 -2.35
C LEU A 54 -19.72 -8.56 -1.60
N VAL A 55 -18.65 -9.07 -2.22
CA VAL A 55 -17.73 -10.02 -1.58
C VAL A 55 -17.06 -9.37 -0.36
N GLY A 56 -16.60 -8.13 -0.51
CA GLY A 56 -16.04 -7.34 0.58
C GLY A 56 -16.99 -7.19 1.75
N LEU A 57 -18.27 -6.86 1.51
CA LEU A 57 -19.31 -6.71 2.53
C LEU A 57 -19.60 -8.04 3.24
N PHE A 58 -19.66 -9.13 2.49
CA PHE A 58 -19.83 -10.48 3.04
C PHE A 58 -18.68 -10.86 3.97
N LEU A 59 -17.44 -10.67 3.52
CA LEU A 59 -16.25 -10.97 4.32
C LEU A 59 -16.15 -10.03 5.53
N PHE A 60 -16.44 -8.74 5.36
CA PHE A 60 -16.40 -7.75 6.43
C PHE A 60 -17.31 -8.14 7.61
N LYS A 61 -18.51 -8.65 7.32
CA LYS A 61 -19.48 -9.06 8.35
C LYS A 61 -19.18 -10.40 8.99
N ARG A 62 -18.68 -11.39 8.23
CA ARG A 62 -18.59 -12.79 8.69
C ARG A 62 -17.17 -13.31 8.91
N TYR A 63 -16.19 -12.78 8.17
CA TYR A 63 -14.83 -13.30 8.11
C TYR A 63 -13.80 -12.17 8.13
N PRO A 64 -13.65 -11.46 9.27
CA PRO A 64 -12.86 -10.22 9.37
C PRO A 64 -11.39 -10.40 8.98
N VAL A 65 -10.79 -11.56 9.27
CA VAL A 65 -9.39 -11.85 8.89
C VAL A 65 -9.24 -11.98 7.37
N LEU A 66 -10.14 -12.72 6.71
CA LEU A 66 -10.13 -12.88 5.26
C LEU A 66 -10.49 -11.59 4.53
N TYR A 67 -11.34 -10.74 5.11
CA TYR A 67 -11.62 -9.42 4.59
C TYR A 67 -10.36 -8.56 4.43
N ILE A 68 -9.45 -8.57 5.42
CA ILE A 68 -8.17 -7.83 5.31
C ILE A 68 -7.31 -8.40 4.19
N GLY A 69 -7.24 -9.73 4.06
CA GLY A 69 -6.48 -10.36 2.98
C GLY A 69 -7.06 -10.04 1.60
N PHE A 70 -8.38 -10.11 1.47
CA PHE A 70 -9.10 -9.75 0.26
C PHE A 70 -8.89 -8.28 -0.12
N THR A 71 -8.94 -7.37 0.85
CA THR A 71 -8.71 -5.93 0.65
C THR A 71 -7.33 -5.67 0.02
N TRP A 72 -6.29 -6.33 0.52
CA TRP A 72 -4.95 -6.24 -0.06
C TRP A 72 -4.85 -6.85 -1.46
N TRP A 73 -5.43 -8.02 -1.69
CA TRP A 73 -5.41 -8.65 -3.01
C TRP A 73 -6.15 -7.82 -4.08
N ILE A 74 -7.31 -7.25 -3.74
CA ILE A 74 -8.01 -6.33 -4.63
C ILE A 74 -7.14 -5.10 -4.91
N ALA A 75 -6.45 -4.56 -3.91
CA ALA A 75 -5.52 -3.44 -4.12
C ALA A 75 -4.33 -3.81 -5.03
N PHE A 76 -3.79 -5.03 -4.91
CA PHE A 76 -2.67 -5.51 -5.72
C PHE A 76 -3.04 -5.80 -7.17
N LEU A 77 -4.26 -6.30 -7.42
CA LEU A 77 -4.63 -6.88 -8.73
C LEU A 77 -5.59 -6.02 -9.54
N THR A 78 -6.36 -5.12 -8.92
CA THR A 78 -7.37 -4.34 -9.66
C THR A 78 -6.79 -3.52 -10.81
N PRO A 79 -5.63 -2.86 -10.70
CA PRO A 79 -5.07 -2.13 -11.85
C PRO A 79 -4.66 -3.06 -12.99
N PHE A 80 -4.21 -4.29 -12.70
CA PHE A 80 -3.96 -5.31 -13.72
C PHE A 80 -5.26 -5.75 -14.42
N VAL A 81 -6.33 -6.00 -13.65
CA VAL A 81 -7.66 -6.32 -14.21
C VAL A 81 -8.16 -5.17 -15.09
N ARG A 82 -7.98 -3.91 -14.67
CA ARG A 82 -8.28 -2.74 -15.51
C ARG A 82 -7.54 -2.81 -16.84
N ARG A 83 -6.24 -3.09 -16.84
CA ARG A 83 -5.44 -3.12 -18.09
C ARG A 83 -5.91 -4.20 -19.06
N LEU A 84 -6.30 -5.37 -18.56
CA LEU A 84 -6.88 -6.43 -19.39
C LEU A 84 -8.22 -5.99 -20.00
N ILE A 85 -9.08 -5.34 -19.21
CA ILE A 85 -10.36 -4.80 -19.69
C ILE A 85 -10.16 -3.71 -20.74
N ASP A 86 -9.26 -2.77 -20.46
CA ASP A 86 -8.99 -1.64 -21.35
C ASP A 86 -8.39 -2.12 -22.68
N PHE A 87 -7.53 -3.15 -22.65
CA PHE A 87 -7.00 -3.77 -23.86
C PHE A 87 -8.08 -4.42 -24.74
N GLN A 88 -9.10 -5.04 -24.13
CA GLN A 88 -10.17 -5.72 -24.88
C GLN A 88 -11.29 -4.79 -25.34
N SER A 89 -11.64 -3.80 -24.52
CA SER A 89 -12.87 -3.00 -24.70
C SER A 89 -12.59 -1.50 -24.91
N GLY A 90 -11.32 -1.13 -25.05
CA GLY A 90 -10.86 0.24 -25.25
C GLY A 90 -10.55 0.98 -23.96
N TRP A 91 -9.77 2.05 -24.10
CA TRP A 91 -9.35 2.91 -22.99
C TRP A 91 -10.52 3.78 -22.48
N VAL A 92 -10.71 3.80 -21.16
CA VAL A 92 -11.62 4.74 -20.49
C VAL A 92 -10.92 5.34 -19.27
N ASP A 93 -10.97 6.66 -19.16
CA ASP A 93 -10.47 7.39 -18.00
C ASP A 93 -11.47 8.51 -17.64
N PRO A 94 -11.94 8.60 -16.39
CA PRO A 94 -11.64 7.72 -15.25
C PRO A 94 -12.26 6.32 -15.39
N SER A 95 -11.50 5.28 -15.03
CA SER A 95 -12.00 3.89 -15.08
C SER A 95 -12.75 3.50 -13.80
N PRO A 96 -14.03 3.07 -13.88
CA PRO A 96 -14.79 2.62 -12.71
C PRO A 96 -14.19 1.38 -12.03
N VAL A 97 -13.41 0.57 -12.75
CA VAL A 97 -12.75 -0.63 -12.22
C VAL A 97 -11.84 -0.26 -11.04
N LEU A 98 -11.15 0.88 -11.10
CA LEU A 98 -10.25 1.34 -10.02
C LEU A 98 -10.98 1.72 -8.74
N LEU A 99 -12.31 1.88 -8.76
CA LEU A 99 -13.08 2.12 -7.54
C LEU A 99 -13.15 0.89 -6.64
N ALA A 100 -12.98 -0.33 -7.18
CA ALA A 100 -13.11 -1.57 -6.43
C ALA A 100 -12.30 -1.62 -5.10
N PRO A 101 -10.98 -1.37 -5.08
CA PRO A 101 -10.21 -1.36 -3.82
C PRO A 101 -10.71 -0.31 -2.84
N PHE A 102 -11.04 0.89 -3.31
CA PHE A 102 -11.53 1.96 -2.45
C PHE A 102 -12.90 1.64 -1.86
N LEU A 103 -13.84 1.12 -2.65
CA LEU A 103 -15.16 0.71 -2.17
C LEU A 103 -15.06 -0.37 -1.11
N VAL A 104 -14.21 -1.39 -1.33
CA VAL A 104 -13.96 -2.44 -0.36
C VAL A 104 -13.35 -1.88 0.93
N MET A 105 -12.35 -1.00 0.83
CA MET A 105 -11.72 -0.36 2.00
C MET A 105 -12.69 0.55 2.76
N MET A 106 -13.54 1.31 2.05
CA MET A 106 -14.49 2.24 2.66
C MET A 106 -15.54 1.57 3.55
N LEU A 107 -15.74 0.25 3.44
CA LEU A 107 -16.53 -0.52 4.41
C LEU A 107 -16.00 -0.35 5.84
N THR A 108 -14.68 -0.16 6.01
CA THR A 108 -14.08 0.14 7.32
C THR A 108 -14.49 1.51 7.89
N GLY A 109 -15.03 2.41 7.07
CA GLY A 109 -15.66 3.65 7.52
C GLY A 109 -16.85 3.41 8.46
N LEU A 110 -17.55 2.27 8.33
CA LEU A 110 -18.59 1.85 9.28
C LEU A 110 -18.01 1.63 10.68
N THR A 111 -16.83 1.01 10.77
CA THR A 111 -16.11 0.86 12.04
C THR A 111 -15.67 2.22 12.58
N PHE A 112 -15.21 3.12 11.71
CA PHE A 112 -14.83 4.47 12.12
C PHE A 112 -16.00 5.17 12.84
N VAL A 113 -17.17 5.25 12.20
CA VAL A 113 -18.35 5.90 12.76
C VAL A 113 -18.83 5.21 14.05
N GLN A 114 -18.89 3.88 14.06
CA GLN A 114 -19.39 3.12 15.22
C GLN A 114 -18.52 3.30 16.47
N TYR A 115 -17.19 3.38 16.30
CA TYR A 115 -16.25 3.45 17.42
C TYR A 115 -15.74 4.87 17.72
N LEU A 116 -16.09 5.86 16.91
CA LEU A 116 -15.66 7.25 17.07
C LEU A 116 -15.89 7.82 18.48
N PRO A 117 -17.11 7.74 19.08
CA PRO A 117 -17.37 8.32 20.40
C PRO A 117 -16.48 7.77 21.51
N ARG A 118 -16.17 6.48 21.43
CA ARG A 118 -15.33 5.78 22.41
C ARG A 118 -13.86 6.16 22.27
N TYR A 119 -13.38 6.25 21.04
CA TYR A 119 -11.96 6.44 20.73
C TYR A 119 -11.52 7.91 20.64
N LEU A 120 -12.48 8.84 20.60
CA LEU A 120 -12.25 10.27 20.85
C LEU A 120 -11.59 10.55 22.21
N ARG A 121 -11.88 9.73 23.22
CA ARG A 121 -11.37 9.87 24.60
C ARG A 121 -10.23 8.91 24.94
N GLN A 122 -9.71 8.18 23.95
CA GLN A 122 -8.64 7.18 24.11
C GLN A 122 -7.52 7.45 23.08
N ASP A 123 -6.73 6.43 22.74
CA ASP A 123 -5.60 6.53 21.81
C ASP A 123 -6.02 6.63 20.31
N GLY A 124 -7.28 6.97 20.01
CA GLY A 124 -7.79 7.08 18.63
C GLY A 124 -7.57 8.44 17.98
N LEU A 125 -7.11 9.43 18.74
CA LEU A 125 -6.95 10.82 18.33
C LEU A 125 -6.12 11.02 17.05
N PRO A 126 -5.01 10.29 16.79
CA PRO A 126 -4.25 10.40 15.54
C PRO A 126 -5.09 10.23 14.27
N PHE A 127 -5.93 9.19 14.21
CA PHE A 127 -6.78 8.90 13.06
C PHE A 127 -7.91 9.93 12.91
N ILE A 128 -8.44 10.40 14.03
CA ILE A 128 -9.58 11.32 14.05
C ILE A 128 -9.16 12.71 13.55
N LEU A 129 -8.03 13.23 14.02
CA LEU A 129 -7.50 14.50 13.54
C LEU A 129 -7.19 14.46 12.04
N SER A 130 -6.57 13.36 11.57
CA SER A 130 -6.30 13.20 10.14
C SER A 130 -7.56 13.05 9.32
N ALA A 131 -8.57 12.31 9.78
CA ALA A 131 -9.87 12.27 9.11
C ALA A 131 -10.56 13.65 9.10
N ALA A 132 -10.50 14.40 10.20
CA ALA A 132 -11.09 15.73 10.29
C ALA A 132 -10.45 16.72 9.30
N GLY A 133 -9.13 16.69 9.15
CA GLY A 133 -8.43 17.52 8.16
C GLY A 133 -8.86 17.21 6.72
N VAL A 134 -9.05 15.93 6.40
CA VAL A 134 -9.56 15.50 5.08
C VAL A 134 -11.01 15.90 4.87
N LEU A 135 -11.86 15.75 5.89
CA LEU A 135 -13.27 16.16 5.83
C LEU A 135 -13.41 17.68 5.67
N TYR A 136 -12.50 18.47 6.27
CA TYR A 136 -12.43 19.90 6.00
C TYR A 136 -12.13 20.17 4.50
N GLY A 137 -11.09 19.54 3.95
CA GLY A 137 -10.75 19.68 2.53
C GLY A 137 -11.89 19.23 1.60
N LEU A 138 -12.67 18.22 2.00
CA LEU A 138 -13.90 17.80 1.30
C LEU A 138 -14.92 18.93 1.25
N LEU A 139 -15.21 19.59 2.38
CA LEU A 139 -16.19 20.67 2.44
C LEU A 139 -15.78 21.83 1.53
N VAL A 140 -14.51 22.24 1.58
CA VAL A 140 -13.98 23.28 0.68
C VAL A 140 -14.06 22.83 -0.79
N GLY A 141 -13.71 21.58 -1.07
CA GLY A 141 -13.76 21.00 -2.41
C GLY A 141 -15.18 20.95 -3.00
N LEU A 142 -16.19 20.59 -2.21
CA LEU A 142 -17.59 20.57 -2.64
C LEU A 142 -18.16 21.96 -2.92
N ILE A 143 -17.57 23.03 -2.35
CA ILE A 143 -17.93 24.41 -2.65
C ILE A 143 -17.29 24.86 -3.96
N LYS A 144 -16.03 24.47 -4.22
CA LYS A 144 -15.22 24.95 -5.35
C LYS A 144 -15.35 24.09 -6.62
N TYR A 145 -15.67 22.81 -6.51
CA TYR A 145 -15.60 21.84 -7.61
C TYR A 145 -16.87 20.97 -7.72
N PRO A 146 -17.17 20.44 -8.93
CA PRO A 146 -18.25 19.48 -9.09
C PRO A 146 -17.98 18.22 -8.25
N PRO A 147 -19.00 17.58 -7.65
CA PRO A 147 -18.82 16.41 -6.78
C PRO A 147 -18.01 15.28 -7.41
N THR A 148 -18.12 15.08 -8.73
CA THR A 148 -17.37 14.07 -9.48
C THR A 148 -15.85 14.25 -9.40
N ALA A 149 -15.37 15.48 -9.36
CA ALA A 149 -13.94 15.79 -9.20
C ALA A 149 -13.43 15.56 -7.77
N VAL A 150 -14.32 15.57 -6.79
CA VAL A 150 -14.00 15.51 -5.35
C VAL A 150 -13.98 14.08 -4.81
N VAL A 151 -14.83 13.20 -5.35
CA VAL A 151 -15.03 11.82 -4.85
C VAL A 151 -13.73 11.00 -4.92
N VAL A 152 -13.00 11.01 -6.03
CA VAL A 152 -11.77 10.20 -6.17
C VAL A 152 -10.67 10.66 -5.21
N PRO A 153 -10.35 11.97 -5.11
CA PRO A 153 -9.48 12.48 -4.04
C PRO A 153 -9.95 12.06 -2.65
N LEU A 154 -11.24 12.22 -2.32
CA LEU A 154 -11.77 11.82 -1.02
C LEU A 154 -11.47 10.36 -0.68
N LEU A 155 -11.69 9.45 -1.63
CA LEU A 155 -11.38 8.03 -1.48
C LEU A 155 -9.88 7.80 -1.24
N ASN A 156 -9.02 8.49 -1.99
CA ASN A 156 -7.56 8.40 -1.84
C ASN A 156 -7.07 8.85 -0.46
N TRP A 157 -7.74 9.83 0.17
CA TRP A 157 -7.37 10.35 1.48
C TRP A 157 -7.97 9.54 2.63
N LEU A 158 -9.27 9.23 2.58
CA LEU A 158 -9.98 8.61 3.71
C LEU A 158 -9.81 7.10 3.81
N ALA A 159 -9.78 6.37 2.69
CA ALA A 159 -9.71 4.91 2.72
C ALA A 159 -8.49 4.38 3.51
N PRO A 160 -7.27 4.95 3.37
CA PRO A 160 -6.13 4.59 4.21
C PRO A 160 -6.39 4.76 5.71
N ILE A 161 -6.93 5.91 6.11
CA ILE A 161 -7.17 6.27 7.51
C ILE A 161 -8.19 5.31 8.12
N PHE A 162 -9.29 5.06 7.42
CA PHE A 162 -10.34 4.15 7.89
C PHE A 162 -9.85 2.72 8.04
N LEU A 163 -9.05 2.22 7.08
CA LEU A 163 -8.49 0.88 7.19
C LEU A 163 -7.52 0.78 8.38
N GLY A 164 -6.63 1.77 8.55
CA GLY A 164 -5.71 1.84 9.68
C GLY A 164 -6.44 1.87 11.03
N PHE A 165 -7.48 2.70 11.14
CA PHE A 165 -8.31 2.79 12.34
C PHE A 165 -9.05 1.49 12.63
N HIS A 166 -9.60 0.83 11.60
CA HIS A 166 -10.29 -0.45 11.76
C HIS A 166 -9.36 -1.55 12.31
N LEU A 167 -8.13 -1.63 11.80
CA LEU A 167 -7.11 -2.57 12.30
C LEU A 167 -6.73 -2.25 13.75
N PHE A 168 -6.60 -0.97 14.09
CA PHE A 168 -6.30 -0.50 15.44
C PHE A 168 -7.40 -0.86 16.46
N VAL A 169 -8.66 -0.59 16.15
CA VAL A 169 -9.80 -0.85 17.06
C VAL A 169 -9.99 -2.34 17.32
N HIS A 170 -9.76 -3.18 16.32
CA HIS A 170 -9.90 -4.63 16.41
C HIS A 170 -8.62 -5.33 16.92
N TRP A 171 -7.90 -4.69 17.86
CA TRP A 171 -6.65 -5.19 18.42
C TRP A 171 -6.70 -6.62 18.98
N ARG A 172 -7.87 -7.11 19.41
CA ARG A 172 -8.03 -8.51 19.87
C ARG A 172 -7.74 -9.55 18.79
N HIS A 173 -7.98 -9.21 17.53
CA HIS A 173 -7.70 -10.08 16.38
C HIS A 173 -6.27 -9.92 15.85
N TYR A 174 -5.43 -9.11 16.52
CA TYR A 174 -4.08 -8.79 16.06
C TYR A 174 -3.25 -10.01 15.65
N PRO A 175 -3.16 -11.12 16.43
CA PRO A 175 -2.34 -12.26 16.03
C PRO A 175 -2.79 -12.87 14.69
N ALA A 176 -4.10 -12.95 14.45
CA ALA A 176 -4.65 -13.49 13.22
C ALA A 176 -4.45 -12.53 12.03
N TYR A 177 -4.62 -11.22 12.26
CA TYR A 177 -4.34 -10.21 11.24
C TYR A 177 -2.86 -10.19 10.85
N ARG A 178 -1.95 -10.24 11.82
CA ARG A 178 -0.51 -10.36 11.59
C ARG A 178 -0.18 -11.53 10.67
N GLN A 179 -0.60 -12.75 11.04
CA GLN A 179 -0.29 -13.96 10.27
C GLN A 179 -0.85 -13.88 8.84
N ASN A 180 -2.07 -13.36 8.69
CA ASN A 180 -2.69 -13.21 7.38
C ASN A 180 -1.97 -12.17 6.52
N VAL A 181 -1.62 -11.01 7.07
CA VAL A 181 -0.90 -9.95 6.35
C VAL A 181 0.50 -10.41 5.95
N GLU A 182 1.25 -11.09 6.83
CA GLU A 182 2.56 -11.67 6.50
C GLU A 182 2.46 -12.64 5.32
N ARG A 183 1.42 -13.50 5.30
CA ARG A 183 1.17 -14.43 4.19
C ARG A 183 0.80 -13.71 2.91
N VAL A 184 -0.12 -12.73 2.98
CA VAL A 184 -0.59 -11.96 1.83
C VAL A 184 0.55 -11.18 1.20
N PHE A 185 1.41 -10.53 1.98
CA PHE A 185 2.57 -9.81 1.46
C PHE A 185 3.66 -10.75 0.94
N LEU A 186 3.88 -11.93 1.54
CA LEU A 186 4.81 -12.90 0.96
C LEU A 186 4.38 -13.32 -0.45
N TRP A 187 3.11 -13.69 -0.62
CA TRP A 187 2.58 -14.05 -1.94
C TRP A 187 2.46 -12.84 -2.87
N GLY A 188 2.11 -11.67 -2.34
CA GLY A 188 2.05 -10.42 -3.09
C GLY A 188 3.41 -10.05 -3.68
N VAL A 189 4.48 -10.10 -2.88
CA VAL A 189 5.85 -9.87 -3.36
C VAL A 189 6.23 -10.88 -4.45
N LEU A 190 5.89 -12.15 -4.27
CA LEU A 190 6.20 -13.17 -5.27
C LEU A 190 5.45 -12.94 -6.59
N VAL A 191 4.13 -12.74 -6.53
CA VAL A 191 3.28 -12.57 -7.72
C VAL A 191 3.60 -11.26 -8.43
N MET A 192 3.60 -10.14 -7.70
CA MET A 192 3.90 -8.83 -8.29
C MET A 192 5.37 -8.74 -8.71
N GLY A 193 6.29 -9.37 -7.97
CA GLY A 193 7.71 -9.36 -8.33
C GLY A 193 7.98 -10.15 -9.60
N ALA A 194 7.45 -11.38 -9.70
CA ALA A 194 7.58 -12.21 -10.89
C ALA A 194 6.93 -11.55 -12.11
N TYR A 195 5.71 -11.03 -11.96
CA TYR A 195 5.04 -10.29 -13.03
C TYR A 195 5.80 -9.02 -13.42
N GLY A 196 6.42 -8.32 -12.46
CA GLY A 196 7.22 -7.13 -12.74
C GLY A 196 8.47 -7.42 -13.57
N VAL A 197 9.15 -8.54 -13.30
CA VAL A 197 10.27 -9.01 -14.13
C VAL A 197 9.79 -9.38 -15.54
N LEU A 198 8.66 -10.10 -15.64
CA LEU A 198 8.04 -10.43 -16.93
C LEU A 198 7.65 -9.18 -17.71
N GLN A 199 7.05 -8.19 -17.04
CA GLN A 199 6.68 -6.90 -17.63
C GLN A 199 7.91 -6.19 -18.22
N TYR A 200 9.03 -6.18 -17.51
CA TYR A 200 10.27 -5.56 -17.98
C TYR A 200 10.84 -6.27 -19.22
N LEU A 201 10.89 -7.60 -19.19
CA LEU A 201 11.54 -8.39 -20.25
C LEU A 201 10.70 -8.54 -21.51
N VAL A 202 9.39 -8.73 -21.36
CA VAL A 202 8.50 -9.11 -22.47
C VAL A 202 7.72 -7.91 -23.01
N ALA A 203 7.44 -6.93 -22.14
CA ALA A 203 6.51 -5.85 -22.44
C ALA A 203 5.14 -6.33 -22.98
N PRO A 204 4.31 -6.99 -22.14
CA PRO A 204 3.02 -7.53 -22.58
C PRO A 204 2.13 -6.48 -23.26
N GLU A 205 1.33 -6.90 -24.24
CA GLU A 205 0.54 -6.00 -25.09
C GLU A 205 -0.41 -5.09 -24.31
N TRP A 206 -1.06 -5.61 -23.26
CA TRP A 206 -1.94 -4.83 -22.39
C TRP A 206 -1.19 -3.78 -21.56
N ASP A 207 0.07 -4.03 -21.21
CA ASP A 207 0.91 -3.05 -20.51
C ASP A 207 1.43 -1.98 -21.49
N ARG A 208 1.77 -2.37 -22.73
CA ARG A 208 2.11 -1.43 -23.81
C ARG A 208 0.93 -0.53 -24.14
N PHE A 209 -0.26 -1.11 -24.30
CA PHE A 209 -1.51 -0.38 -24.53
C PHE A 209 -1.77 0.61 -23.40
N TRP A 210 -1.68 0.16 -22.14
CA TRP A 210 -1.80 1.02 -20.97
C TRP A 210 -0.85 2.22 -21.03
N LEU A 211 0.43 1.99 -21.30
CA LEU A 211 1.45 3.04 -21.32
C LEU A 211 1.21 4.08 -22.43
N ILE A 212 0.82 3.61 -23.61
CA ILE A 212 0.50 4.47 -24.75
C ILE A 212 -0.75 5.31 -24.45
N SER A 213 -1.82 4.68 -23.96
CA SER A 213 -3.08 5.36 -23.70
C SER A 213 -3.03 6.30 -22.49
N SER A 214 -2.25 5.97 -21.46
CA SER A 214 -2.08 6.83 -20.28
C SER A 214 -1.18 8.03 -20.53
N LYS A 215 -0.48 8.10 -21.68
CA LYS A 215 0.49 9.15 -22.05
C LYS A 215 1.56 9.37 -20.97
N ALA A 216 1.87 8.33 -20.17
CA ALA A 216 2.74 8.44 -19.02
C ALA A 216 4.21 8.27 -19.44
N ILE A 217 4.75 9.27 -20.14
CA ILE A 217 6.14 9.26 -20.66
C ILE A 217 7.16 8.98 -19.54
N ALA A 218 6.87 9.43 -18.32
CA ALA A 218 7.72 9.19 -17.14
C ALA A 218 7.86 7.71 -16.74
N PHE A 219 7.07 6.79 -17.30
CA PHE A 219 7.13 5.35 -17.02
C PHE A 219 8.05 4.60 -18.01
N GLY A 220 8.71 5.30 -18.94
CA GLY A 220 9.61 4.70 -19.92
C GLY A 220 8.96 4.50 -21.29
N THR A 221 9.56 3.67 -22.13
CA THR A 221 9.08 3.39 -23.49
C THR A 221 8.25 2.10 -23.53
N PRO A 222 7.24 1.98 -24.43
CA PRO A 222 6.39 0.79 -24.57
C PRO A 222 7.10 -0.35 -25.30
N GLU A 223 8.32 -0.67 -24.87
CA GLU A 223 9.21 -1.65 -25.48
C GLU A 223 9.85 -2.52 -24.39
N PRO A 224 10.22 -3.77 -24.73
CA PRO A 224 11.05 -4.60 -23.86
C PRO A 224 12.27 -3.85 -23.35
N LEU A 225 12.59 -4.01 -22.06
CA LEU A 225 13.72 -3.39 -21.36
C LEU A 225 13.66 -1.85 -21.22
N GLY A 226 12.66 -1.20 -21.84
CA GLY A 226 12.48 0.25 -21.81
C GLY A 226 11.47 0.74 -20.76
N MET A 227 10.63 -0.15 -20.22
CA MET A 227 9.63 0.19 -19.22
C MET A 227 10.19 0.26 -17.80
N ARG A 228 9.75 1.26 -17.04
CA ARG A 228 9.87 1.26 -15.58
C ARG A 228 8.82 0.36 -14.99
N VAL A 229 9.22 -0.58 -14.15
CA VAL A 229 8.31 -1.60 -13.64
C VAL A 229 7.25 -0.98 -12.72
N PHE A 230 5.99 -1.19 -13.09
CA PHE A 230 4.80 -0.93 -12.28
C PHE A 230 4.03 -2.22 -11.93
N SER A 231 4.46 -3.36 -12.48
CA SER A 231 3.88 -4.67 -12.26
C SER A 231 2.36 -4.62 -12.39
N THR A 232 1.60 -5.26 -11.49
CA THR A 232 0.13 -5.31 -11.50
C THR A 232 -0.54 -3.99 -11.08
N LEU A 233 0.21 -2.96 -10.68
CA LEU A 233 -0.32 -1.67 -10.22
C LEU A 233 -0.36 -0.62 -11.33
N ASN A 234 -0.97 0.54 -11.06
CA ASN A 234 -1.22 1.59 -12.05
C ASN A 234 0.02 2.43 -12.40
N SER A 235 1.02 2.49 -11.52
CA SER A 235 2.24 3.26 -11.75
C SER A 235 3.43 2.75 -10.92
N PRO A 236 4.68 3.11 -11.29
CA PRO A 236 5.87 2.61 -10.58
C PRO A 236 5.93 3.03 -9.10
N GLY A 237 5.41 4.21 -8.74
CA GLY A 237 5.48 4.75 -7.37
C GLY A 237 4.74 3.92 -6.32
N PRO A 238 3.41 3.71 -6.47
CA PRO A 238 2.64 2.81 -5.62
C PRO A 238 3.22 1.39 -5.59
N PHE A 239 3.70 0.87 -6.74
CA PHE A 239 4.34 -0.44 -6.82
C PHE A 239 5.58 -0.53 -5.95
N ALA A 240 6.51 0.41 -6.10
CA ALA A 240 7.72 0.46 -5.31
C ALA A 240 7.40 0.60 -3.81
N THR A 241 6.36 1.35 -3.44
CA THR A 241 5.94 1.52 -2.04
C THR A 241 5.42 0.20 -1.43
N VAL A 242 4.54 -0.50 -2.15
CA VAL A 242 4.02 -1.80 -1.71
C VAL A 242 5.11 -2.86 -1.67
N MET A 243 5.98 -2.89 -2.68
CA MET A 243 7.10 -3.83 -2.76
C MET A 243 8.10 -3.57 -1.63
N MET A 244 8.44 -2.32 -1.33
CA MET A 244 9.23 -1.93 -0.16
C MET A 244 8.64 -2.52 1.13
N ALA A 245 7.35 -2.34 1.36
CA ALA A 245 6.68 -2.86 2.55
C ALA A 245 6.74 -4.40 2.62
N GLY A 246 6.49 -5.07 1.49
CA GLY A 246 6.58 -6.52 1.40
C GLY A 246 7.99 -7.05 1.64
N LEU A 247 9.01 -6.43 1.06
CA LEU A 247 10.41 -6.82 1.25
C LEU A 247 10.87 -6.64 2.70
N LEU A 248 10.46 -5.56 3.37
CA LEU A 248 10.71 -5.38 4.81
C LEU A 248 9.99 -6.45 5.66
N LEU A 249 8.76 -6.82 5.31
CA LEU A 249 8.04 -7.90 5.98
C LEU A 249 8.65 -9.28 5.77
N LEU A 250 9.26 -9.55 4.60
CA LEU A 250 9.87 -10.85 4.30
C LEU A 250 10.98 -11.22 5.29
N PHE A 251 11.61 -10.22 5.92
CA PHE A 251 12.59 -10.45 6.98
C PHE A 251 12.02 -11.14 8.22
N ASN A 252 10.72 -11.00 8.49
CA ASN A 252 10.06 -11.71 9.60
C ASN A 252 9.66 -13.15 9.24
N ASN A 253 9.62 -13.49 7.95
CA ASN A 253 9.16 -14.80 7.51
C ASN A 253 10.26 -15.86 7.68
N GLN A 254 9.88 -17.07 8.08
CA GLN A 254 10.82 -18.18 8.30
C GLN A 254 10.84 -19.20 7.16
N GLY A 255 9.87 -19.17 6.24
CA GLY A 255 9.78 -20.12 5.13
C GLY A 255 10.84 -19.89 4.05
N THR A 256 11.26 -20.95 3.35
CA THR A 256 12.24 -20.88 2.24
C THR A 256 11.74 -20.08 1.04
N LEU A 257 10.42 -20.04 0.83
CA LEU A 257 9.78 -19.27 -0.24
C LEU A 257 10.09 -17.77 -0.18
N ARG A 258 10.50 -17.25 1.00
CA ARG A 258 10.92 -15.86 1.17
C ARG A 258 12.12 -15.49 0.30
N PHE A 259 13.01 -16.44 -0.03
CA PHE A 259 14.18 -16.17 -0.86
C PHE A 259 13.79 -16.03 -2.33
N ALA A 260 12.89 -16.89 -2.82
CA ALA A 260 12.35 -16.76 -4.18
C ALA A 260 11.56 -15.46 -4.33
N ALA A 261 10.66 -15.17 -3.38
CA ALA A 261 9.92 -13.90 -3.32
C ALA A 261 10.89 -12.71 -3.24
N GLY A 262 11.93 -12.82 -2.41
CA GLY A 262 12.99 -11.85 -2.25
C GLY A 262 13.73 -11.53 -3.55
N GLY A 263 14.18 -12.56 -4.28
CA GLY A 263 14.92 -12.39 -5.53
C GLY A 263 14.12 -11.63 -6.58
N VAL A 264 12.91 -12.11 -6.92
CA VAL A 264 12.05 -11.44 -7.91
C VAL A 264 11.53 -10.09 -7.39
N GLY A 265 11.29 -9.98 -6.08
CA GLY A 265 10.81 -8.76 -5.43
C GLY A 265 11.85 -7.64 -5.45
N TYR A 266 13.10 -7.90 -5.06
CA TYR A 266 14.17 -6.90 -5.13
C TYR A 266 14.53 -6.52 -6.55
N LEU A 267 14.58 -7.49 -7.47
CA LEU A 267 14.87 -7.21 -8.87
C LEU A 267 13.80 -6.27 -9.46
N SER A 268 12.52 -6.61 -9.32
CA SER A 268 11.42 -5.75 -9.78
C SER A 268 11.35 -4.39 -9.05
N PHE A 269 11.65 -4.36 -7.74
CA PHE A 269 11.73 -3.11 -6.96
C PHE A 269 12.82 -2.17 -7.48
N LEU A 270 13.99 -2.70 -7.83
CA LEU A 270 15.05 -1.91 -8.46
C LEU A 270 14.63 -1.48 -9.88
N LEU A 271 14.03 -2.36 -10.67
CA LEU A 271 13.55 -2.02 -12.02
C LEU A 271 12.36 -1.03 -12.04
N SER A 272 11.74 -0.71 -10.90
CA SER A 272 10.78 0.40 -10.79
C SER A 272 11.45 1.79 -10.94
N LEU A 273 12.75 1.87 -10.65
CA LEU A 273 13.57 3.08 -10.69
C LEU A 273 13.02 4.24 -9.82
N VAL A 274 12.23 3.92 -8.79
CA VAL A 274 11.64 4.90 -7.86
C VAL A 274 12.56 5.15 -6.66
N ARG A 275 13.36 6.22 -6.78
CA ARG A 275 14.36 6.63 -5.79
C ARG A 275 13.81 6.88 -4.39
N ALA A 276 12.65 7.53 -4.30
CA ALA A 276 12.00 7.80 -3.02
C ALA A 276 11.75 6.50 -2.24
N SER A 277 11.27 5.45 -2.91
CA SER A 277 11.01 4.17 -2.27
C SER A 277 12.27 3.41 -1.92
N TRP A 278 13.37 3.55 -2.66
CA TRP A 278 14.68 3.01 -2.25
C TRP A 278 15.18 3.67 -0.97
N LEU A 279 15.06 5.00 -0.86
CA LEU A 279 15.36 5.74 0.36
C LEU A 279 14.45 5.30 1.51
N GLY A 280 13.14 5.17 1.25
CA GLY A 280 12.17 4.67 2.23
C GLY A 280 12.51 3.27 2.73
N TRP A 281 12.97 2.38 1.85
CA TRP A 281 13.45 1.05 2.22
C TRP A 281 14.69 1.13 3.12
N ALA A 282 15.67 1.97 2.75
CA ALA A 282 16.89 2.17 3.55
C ALA A 282 16.57 2.71 4.95
N VAL A 283 15.71 3.75 5.04
CA VAL A 283 15.20 4.27 6.31
C VAL A 283 14.48 3.18 7.10
N GLY A 284 13.66 2.36 6.43
CA GLY A 284 13.00 1.21 7.03
C GLY A 284 13.99 0.21 7.64
N VAL A 285 15.03 -0.19 6.91
CA VAL A 285 16.06 -1.10 7.44
C VAL A 285 16.80 -0.50 8.63
N VAL A 286 17.23 0.76 8.53
CA VAL A 286 17.94 1.46 9.61
C VAL A 286 17.07 1.60 10.87
N ALA A 287 15.77 1.81 10.73
CA ALA A 287 14.83 1.82 11.85
C ALA A 287 14.53 0.40 12.38
N PHE A 288 14.52 -0.60 11.50
CA PHE A 288 14.13 -1.97 11.84
C PHE A 288 15.21 -2.70 12.65
N VAL A 289 16.47 -2.66 12.21
CA VAL A 289 17.58 -3.38 12.84
C VAL A 289 17.73 -3.07 14.35
N PRO A 290 17.89 -1.81 14.80
CA PRO A 290 18.12 -1.50 16.22
C PRO A 290 16.93 -1.84 17.13
N SER A 291 15.73 -2.00 16.57
CA SER A 291 14.51 -2.27 17.34
C SER A 291 14.36 -3.73 17.80
N LEU A 292 15.19 -4.64 17.28
CA LEU A 292 15.13 -6.08 17.56
C LEU A 292 16.13 -6.50 18.65
N LYS A 293 15.89 -7.65 19.29
CA LYS A 293 16.88 -8.27 20.20
C LYS A 293 18.15 -8.70 19.43
N PRO A 294 19.35 -8.71 20.04
CA PRO A 294 20.61 -9.04 19.35
C PRO A 294 20.61 -10.35 18.55
N ARG A 295 19.96 -11.40 19.06
CA ARG A 295 19.80 -12.68 18.32
C ARG A 295 19.00 -12.52 17.02
N LEU A 296 17.93 -11.73 17.06
CA LEU A 296 17.09 -11.44 15.89
C LEU A 296 17.76 -10.44 14.95
N GLN A 297 18.54 -9.50 15.47
CA GLN A 297 19.38 -8.58 14.69
C GLN A 297 20.40 -9.35 13.86
N MET A 298 21.14 -10.28 14.46
CA MET A 298 22.10 -11.12 13.74
C MET A 298 21.42 -11.94 12.64
N ARG A 299 20.25 -12.54 12.95
CA ARG A 299 19.45 -13.26 11.95
C ARG A 299 19.02 -12.35 10.79
N LEU A 300 18.62 -11.12 11.09
CA LEU A 300 18.24 -10.12 10.09
C LEU A 300 19.42 -9.75 9.20
N ILE A 301 20.58 -9.44 9.79
CA ILE A 301 21.81 -9.12 9.05
C ILE A 301 22.20 -10.29 8.13
N VAL A 302 22.20 -11.52 8.63
CA VAL A 302 22.45 -12.71 7.80
C VAL A 302 21.42 -12.83 6.67
N THR A 303 20.14 -12.56 6.94
CA THR A 303 19.10 -12.60 5.90
C THR A 303 19.34 -11.52 4.83
N ILE A 304 19.73 -10.31 5.23
CA ILE A 304 20.09 -9.22 4.31
C ILE A 304 21.30 -9.62 3.46
N LEU A 305 22.34 -10.18 4.07
CA LEU A 305 23.54 -10.63 3.34
C LEU A 305 23.22 -11.74 2.34
N VAL A 306 22.44 -12.76 2.73
CA VAL A 306 22.02 -13.83 1.82
C VAL A 306 21.20 -13.27 0.66
N MET A 307 20.27 -12.35 0.94
CA MET A 307 19.47 -11.71 -0.10
C MET A 307 20.33 -10.85 -1.03
N ALA A 308 21.33 -10.14 -0.50
CA ALA A 308 22.29 -9.41 -1.30
C ALA A 308 23.10 -10.35 -2.22
N VAL A 309 23.55 -11.50 -1.72
CA VAL A 309 24.23 -12.52 -2.53
C VAL A 309 23.33 -13.05 -3.65
N CYS A 310 22.02 -13.16 -3.44
CA CYS A 310 21.08 -13.56 -4.50
C CYS A 310 20.80 -12.43 -5.51
N VAL A 311 20.68 -11.19 -5.05
CA VAL A 311 20.20 -10.05 -5.87
C VAL A 311 21.34 -9.38 -6.63
N VAL A 312 22.51 -9.21 -6.02
CA VAL A 312 23.65 -8.51 -6.64
C VAL A 312 24.08 -9.14 -7.97
N PRO A 313 24.21 -10.48 -8.09
CA PRO A 313 24.52 -11.09 -9.39
C PRO A 313 23.44 -10.79 -10.44
N LEU A 314 22.15 -10.91 -10.08
CA LEU A 314 21.03 -10.64 -11.00
C LEU A 314 21.06 -9.20 -11.51
N VAL A 315 21.34 -8.23 -10.63
CA VAL A 315 21.42 -6.81 -10.99
C VAL A 315 22.64 -6.52 -11.89
N ASN A 316 23.74 -7.26 -11.74
CA ASN A 316 24.94 -7.07 -12.56
C ASN A 316 24.91 -7.81 -13.90
N THR A 317 23.97 -8.73 -14.11
CA THR A 317 23.76 -9.38 -15.42
C THR A 317 23.04 -8.46 -16.41
N GLN A 318 23.46 -8.48 -17.67
CA GLN A 318 22.65 -7.92 -18.76
C GLN A 318 21.36 -8.75 -18.91
N PRO A 319 20.19 -8.13 -19.16
CA PRO A 319 19.96 -6.72 -19.53
C PRO A 319 19.65 -5.76 -18.36
N PHE A 320 19.74 -6.19 -17.10
CA PHE A 320 19.25 -5.41 -15.96
C PHE A 320 20.22 -4.31 -15.50
N SER A 321 21.52 -4.55 -15.67
CA SER A 321 22.56 -3.69 -15.10
C SER A 321 22.53 -2.26 -15.63
N GLY A 322 22.26 -2.06 -16.93
CA GLY A 322 22.27 -0.74 -17.55
C GLY A 322 21.26 0.23 -16.92
N ALA A 323 19.99 -0.17 -16.84
CA ALA A 323 18.93 0.68 -16.31
C ALA A 323 19.11 1.01 -14.82
N ILE A 324 19.53 0.00 -14.03
CA ILE A 324 19.73 0.17 -12.58
C ILE A 324 20.97 1.02 -12.30
N ALA A 325 22.10 0.77 -13.00
CA ALA A 325 23.34 1.51 -12.82
C ALA A 325 23.18 2.98 -13.24
N ALA A 326 22.53 3.26 -14.37
CA ALA A 326 22.24 4.62 -14.82
C ALA A 326 21.42 5.38 -13.78
N ARG A 327 20.43 4.72 -13.16
CA ARG A 327 19.63 5.35 -12.11
C ARG A 327 20.41 5.55 -10.81
N LEU A 328 21.30 4.62 -10.45
CA LEU A 328 22.16 4.76 -9.27
C LEU A 328 23.14 5.93 -9.41
N GLN A 329 23.70 6.17 -10.60
CA GLN A 329 24.58 7.30 -10.89
C GLN A 329 23.91 8.66 -10.61
N THR A 330 22.60 8.78 -10.83
CA THR A 330 21.86 10.02 -10.51
C THR A 330 21.80 10.35 -9.01
N PHE A 331 22.12 9.42 -8.10
CA PHE A 331 22.29 9.75 -6.68
C PHE A 331 23.66 10.35 -6.36
N SER A 332 24.69 10.02 -7.14
CA SER A 332 26.05 10.55 -6.96
C SER A 332 26.20 11.92 -7.62
N ASN A 333 25.57 12.12 -8.78
CA ASN A 333 25.59 13.37 -9.53
C ASN A 333 24.23 14.07 -9.46
N THR A 334 23.93 14.68 -8.32
CA THR A 334 22.68 15.43 -8.12
C THR A 334 22.59 16.70 -8.95
N GLN A 335 23.72 17.22 -9.47
CA GLN A 335 23.75 18.45 -10.28
C GLN A 335 23.09 18.27 -11.67
N ASP A 336 23.19 17.08 -12.27
CA ASP A 336 22.65 16.79 -13.61
C ASP A 336 21.26 16.13 -13.59
N ASP A 337 20.66 15.98 -12.40
CA ASP A 337 19.37 15.31 -12.26
C ASP A 337 18.21 16.25 -12.55
N VAL A 338 17.77 16.23 -13.80
CA VAL A 338 16.59 16.95 -14.31
C VAL A 338 15.38 16.76 -13.40
N SER A 339 15.14 15.55 -12.88
CA SER A 339 13.94 15.26 -12.07
C SER A 339 13.99 15.82 -10.65
N TYR A 340 15.19 16.02 -10.09
CA TYR A 340 15.36 16.67 -8.78
C TYR A 340 15.38 18.20 -8.92
N ASN A 341 16.07 18.71 -9.93
CA ASN A 341 16.15 20.14 -10.21
C ASN A 341 14.78 20.74 -10.58
N GLN A 342 13.98 20.06 -11.41
CA GLN A 342 12.60 20.49 -11.72
C GLN A 342 11.71 20.59 -10.47
N ARG A 343 11.90 19.69 -9.49
CA ARG A 343 11.15 19.73 -8.24
C ARG A 343 11.57 20.90 -7.35
N LEU A 344 12.87 21.11 -7.21
CA LEU A 344 13.41 22.25 -6.46
C LEU A 344 12.93 23.59 -7.05
N GLU A 345 13.01 23.72 -8.36
CA GLU A 345 12.52 24.90 -9.08
C GLU A 345 11.01 25.08 -8.87
N GLY A 346 10.23 24.01 -9.06
CA GLY A 346 8.80 24.05 -8.84
C GLY A 346 8.43 24.44 -7.39
N TYR A 347 9.12 23.91 -6.38
CA TYR A 347 8.94 24.34 -4.98
C TYR A 347 9.26 25.84 -4.82
N GLY A 348 10.33 26.34 -5.44
CA GLY A 348 10.68 27.76 -5.41
C GLY A 348 9.59 28.66 -6.00
N GLN A 349 8.88 28.19 -7.03
CA GLN A 349 7.82 28.94 -7.69
C GLN A 349 6.49 28.94 -6.92
N ILE A 350 6.03 27.78 -6.45
CA ILE A 350 4.65 27.63 -5.96
C ILE A 350 4.51 27.46 -4.44
N MET A 351 5.60 27.27 -3.70
CA MET A 351 5.51 27.12 -2.24
C MET A 351 4.97 28.39 -1.58
N GLY A 352 5.35 29.58 -2.06
CA GLY A 352 4.85 30.85 -1.55
C GLY A 352 3.32 30.96 -1.68
N GLU A 353 2.78 30.59 -2.85
CA GLU A 353 1.34 30.53 -3.09
C GLU A 353 0.66 29.48 -2.20
N ALA A 354 1.24 28.29 -2.07
CA ALA A 354 0.70 27.22 -1.23
C ALA A 354 0.62 27.63 0.25
N LEU A 355 1.60 28.36 0.76
CA LEU A 355 1.62 28.85 2.14
C LEU A 355 0.63 29.99 2.37
N ALA A 356 0.37 30.82 1.35
CA ALA A 356 -0.58 31.91 1.41
C ALA A 356 -2.05 31.45 1.33
N GLU A 357 -2.31 30.28 0.76
CA GLU A 357 -3.67 29.72 0.62
C GLU A 357 -4.18 29.11 1.94
N ILE A 358 -4.56 29.97 2.89
CA ILE A 358 -5.03 29.58 4.24
C ILE A 358 -6.21 28.59 4.23
N PRO A 359 -7.33 28.86 3.53
CA PRO A 359 -8.43 27.91 3.47
C PRO A 359 -8.14 26.68 2.59
N GLY A 360 -7.12 26.74 1.74
CA GLY A 360 -6.87 25.75 0.71
C GLY A 360 -7.82 25.87 -0.49
N ASN A 361 -7.47 25.15 -1.54
CA ASN A 361 -8.30 24.96 -2.72
C ASN A 361 -9.32 23.83 -2.57
N GLY A 362 -9.16 22.95 -1.57
CA GLY A 362 -10.07 21.85 -1.32
C GLY A 362 -9.75 20.61 -2.14
N LEU A 363 -10.37 19.50 -1.78
CA LEU A 363 -10.24 18.24 -2.52
C LEU A 363 -10.82 18.38 -3.93
N GLY A 364 -10.08 17.92 -4.94
CA GLY A 364 -10.45 18.08 -6.35
C GLY A 364 -9.62 19.14 -7.07
N PHE A 365 -8.83 19.94 -6.33
CA PHE A 365 -7.85 20.82 -6.93
C PHE A 365 -6.77 20.04 -7.68
N VAL A 366 -6.48 20.48 -8.90
CA VAL A 366 -5.43 19.95 -9.75
C VAL A 366 -4.47 21.10 -10.02
N LEU A 367 -3.27 21.01 -9.44
CA LEU A 367 -2.16 21.89 -9.76
C LEU A 367 -1.74 21.68 -11.23
N THR A 368 -1.84 22.73 -12.03
CA THR A 368 -1.32 22.81 -13.40
C THR A 368 -0.03 23.63 -13.40
N ASN A 369 1.11 22.97 -13.29
CA ASN A 369 2.43 23.59 -13.44
C ASN A 369 3.29 22.70 -14.35
N ASP A 370 4.11 23.32 -15.19
CA ASP A 370 5.00 22.65 -16.15
C ASP A 370 6.12 21.84 -15.46
N SER A 371 6.47 22.19 -14.22
CA SER A 371 7.56 21.59 -13.44
C SER A 371 7.11 20.56 -12.39
N LEU A 372 5.89 20.68 -11.87
CA LEU A 372 5.35 19.85 -10.79
C LEU A 372 3.87 19.52 -11.03
N GLY A 373 3.55 18.23 -11.10
CA GLY A 373 2.18 17.75 -11.06
C GLY A 373 1.59 17.76 -9.65
N SER A 374 0.26 17.72 -9.55
CA SER A 374 -0.48 17.83 -8.29
C SER A 374 -0.18 16.71 -7.26
N ASN A 375 0.41 15.59 -7.71
CA ASN A 375 0.77 14.44 -6.89
C ASN A 375 2.29 14.26 -6.73
N ASP A 376 3.11 15.17 -7.24
CA ASP A 376 4.57 15.04 -7.24
C ASP A 376 5.23 15.50 -5.93
N SER A 377 4.47 16.15 -5.04
CA SER A 377 4.91 16.60 -3.72
C SER A 377 3.84 16.37 -2.67
N GLY A 378 4.09 15.53 -1.67
CA GLY A 378 3.14 15.33 -0.56
C GLY A 378 2.88 16.60 0.24
N ILE A 379 3.86 17.49 0.35
CA ILE A 379 3.76 18.75 1.11
C ILE A 379 2.84 19.74 0.41
N LEU A 380 3.04 19.96 -0.90
CA LEU A 380 2.19 20.86 -1.67
C LEU A 380 0.77 20.30 -1.79
N THR A 381 0.62 18.99 -1.95
CA THR A 381 -0.70 18.35 -1.97
C THR A 381 -1.45 18.57 -0.64
N LEU A 382 -0.76 18.57 0.52
CA LEU A 382 -1.39 18.90 1.81
C LEU A 382 -1.88 20.35 1.84
N LEU A 383 -0.99 21.30 1.56
CA LEU A 383 -1.30 22.74 1.65
C LEU A 383 -2.39 23.15 0.66
N PHE A 384 -2.26 22.79 -0.62
CA PHE A 384 -3.25 23.17 -1.62
C PHE A 384 -4.60 22.47 -1.41
N ASN A 385 -4.64 21.17 -1.10
CA ASN A 385 -5.93 20.47 -1.00
C ASN A 385 -6.64 20.66 0.33
N LEU A 386 -5.89 20.82 1.42
CA LEU A 386 -6.47 20.90 2.77
C LEU A 386 -6.39 22.30 3.39
N GLY A 387 -5.58 23.21 2.84
CA GLY A 387 -5.27 24.50 3.47
C GLY A 387 -4.57 24.32 4.82
N TRP A 388 -4.32 25.41 5.54
CA TRP A 388 -3.78 25.33 6.90
C TRP A 388 -4.76 24.69 7.88
N PHE A 389 -6.06 24.96 7.73
CA PHE A 389 -7.10 24.42 8.62
C PHE A 389 -7.26 22.91 8.53
N GLY A 390 -7.02 22.30 7.36
CA GLY A 390 -7.01 20.84 7.22
C GLY A 390 -5.61 20.23 7.36
N THR A 391 -4.55 20.93 6.95
CA THR A 391 -3.16 20.44 7.05
C THR A 391 -2.70 20.32 8.50
N LEU A 392 -2.99 21.30 9.36
CA LEU A 392 -2.60 21.26 10.77
C LEU A 392 -3.16 20.05 11.53
N PRO A 393 -4.48 19.76 11.49
CA PRO A 393 -4.98 18.55 12.14
C PRO A 393 -4.48 17.28 11.44
N TYR A 394 -4.30 17.28 10.11
CA TYR A 394 -3.77 16.10 9.42
C TYR A 394 -2.33 15.75 9.80
N LEU A 395 -1.44 16.73 9.77
CA LEU A 395 -0.05 16.58 10.19
C LEU A 395 0.05 16.35 11.70
N GLY A 396 -0.74 17.07 12.51
CA GLY A 396 -0.81 16.84 13.95
C GLY A 396 -1.21 15.41 14.29
N GLY A 397 -2.24 14.88 13.63
CA GLY A 397 -2.65 13.48 13.76
C GLY A 397 -1.53 12.51 13.34
N THR A 398 -0.86 12.77 12.21
CA THR A 398 0.26 11.94 11.74
C THR A 398 1.44 11.97 12.70
N VAL A 399 1.81 13.13 13.23
CA VAL A 399 2.90 13.30 14.20
C VAL A 399 2.57 12.55 15.49
N LEU A 400 1.34 12.70 16.01
CA LEU A 400 0.87 11.96 17.18
C LEU A 400 0.84 10.44 16.96
N LEU A 401 0.54 10.00 15.73
CA LEU A 401 0.62 8.59 15.35
C LEU A 401 2.04 8.07 15.54
N PHE A 402 3.04 8.77 15.00
CA PHE A 402 4.44 8.38 15.12
C PHE A 402 4.96 8.45 16.56
N PHE A 403 4.59 9.47 17.33
CA PHE A 403 4.91 9.51 18.76
C PHE A 403 4.34 8.29 19.50
N SER A 404 3.10 7.89 19.19
CA SER A 404 2.47 6.71 19.79
C SER A 404 3.15 5.41 19.37
N LEU A 405 3.55 5.29 18.10
CA LEU A 405 4.23 4.12 17.57
C LEU A 405 5.58 3.85 18.26
N PHE A 406 6.37 4.89 18.53
CA PHE A 406 7.72 4.73 19.09
C PHE A 406 7.77 4.74 20.63
N ARG A 407 6.65 4.99 21.32
CA ARG A 407 6.61 5.00 22.79
C ARG A 407 6.73 3.62 23.43
N GLY A 408 6.29 2.57 22.74
CA GLY A 408 6.19 1.20 23.30
C GLY A 408 7.42 0.32 23.02
N LYS A 409 7.76 -0.59 23.96
CA LYS A 409 8.92 -1.51 23.87
C LYS A 409 8.60 -2.88 23.22
N GLU A 410 7.38 -3.07 22.75
CA GLU A 410 6.82 -4.35 22.28
C GLU A 410 7.50 -4.87 21.00
N GLY A 411 8.15 -3.99 20.23
CA GLY A 411 8.96 -4.38 19.06
C GLY A 411 10.10 -5.35 19.40
N GLN A 412 10.58 -5.36 20.65
CA GLN A 412 11.59 -6.33 21.09
C GLN A 412 11.04 -7.75 21.22
N ALA A 413 9.74 -7.91 21.42
CA ALA A 413 9.07 -9.21 21.59
C ALA A 413 8.43 -9.69 20.29
N ASP A 414 7.89 -8.78 19.48
CA ASP A 414 7.25 -9.10 18.21
C ASP A 414 7.96 -8.38 17.04
N PRO A 415 8.73 -9.11 16.20
CA PRO A 415 9.43 -8.52 15.07
C PRO A 415 8.48 -7.95 14.01
N PHE A 416 7.21 -8.39 13.95
CA PHE A 416 6.23 -7.79 13.05
C PHE A 416 5.92 -6.35 13.43
N VAL A 417 5.87 -6.04 14.73
CA VAL A 417 5.63 -4.67 15.22
C VAL A 417 6.77 -3.75 14.79
N SER A 418 8.01 -4.23 14.96
CA SER A 418 9.20 -3.53 14.48
C SER A 418 9.17 -3.32 12.96
N ALA A 419 8.79 -4.34 12.19
CA ALA A 419 8.66 -4.22 10.74
C ALA A 419 7.55 -3.24 10.35
N ALA A 420 6.40 -3.29 11.00
CA ALA A 420 5.28 -2.38 10.76
C ALA A 420 5.64 -0.92 11.04
N ARG A 421 6.35 -0.64 12.15
CA ARG A 421 6.88 0.70 12.47
C ARG A 421 7.87 1.18 11.41
N ALA A 422 8.80 0.32 11.00
CA ALA A 422 9.79 0.61 9.97
C ALA A 422 9.15 0.88 8.61
N ILE A 423 8.12 0.11 8.22
CA ILE A 423 7.37 0.31 6.99
C ILE A 423 6.65 1.66 7.02
N SER A 424 5.89 1.95 8.07
CA SER A 424 5.18 3.24 8.19
C SER A 424 6.15 4.42 8.15
N LEU A 425 7.29 4.34 8.84
CA LEU A 425 8.32 5.38 8.82
C LEU A 425 8.96 5.50 7.43
N GLY A 426 9.26 4.39 6.77
CA GLY A 426 9.84 4.36 5.43
C GLY A 426 8.92 4.93 4.36
N VAL A 427 7.60 4.74 4.48
CA VAL A 427 6.62 5.43 3.60
C VAL A 427 6.56 6.93 3.91
N PHE A 428 6.53 7.30 5.19
CA PHE A 428 6.45 8.70 5.60
C PHE A 428 7.69 9.51 5.19
N ALA A 429 8.89 8.92 5.25
CA ALA A 429 10.13 9.54 4.80
C ALA A 429 10.12 9.95 3.31
N GLN A 430 9.19 9.41 2.51
CA GLN A 430 9.05 9.73 1.08
C GLN A 430 8.25 11.00 0.80
N ILE A 431 7.62 11.61 1.81
CA ILE A 431 6.67 12.73 1.66
C ILE A 431 7.23 13.93 0.87
N GLY A 432 8.52 14.24 1.04
CA GLY A 432 9.17 15.36 0.34
C GLY A 432 9.46 15.08 -1.14
N LEU A 433 9.54 13.80 -1.51
CA LEU A 433 9.90 13.34 -2.86
C LEU A 433 8.69 12.79 -3.64
N GLY A 434 7.49 12.77 -3.05
CA GLY A 434 6.26 12.32 -3.68
C GLY A 434 5.08 12.27 -2.71
N SER A 435 3.87 12.09 -3.25
CA SER A 435 2.63 11.94 -2.46
C SER A 435 2.51 10.54 -1.81
N SER A 436 3.35 10.25 -0.82
CA SER A 436 3.39 8.92 -0.18
C SER A 436 2.29 8.66 0.86
N MET A 437 1.55 9.70 1.28
CA MET A 437 0.53 9.59 2.34
C MET A 437 -0.87 9.24 1.83
N LEU A 438 -1.05 9.15 0.51
CA LEU A 438 -2.34 9.02 -0.17
C LEU A 438 -2.46 7.73 -0.96
N ALA A 439 -3.69 7.40 -1.32
CA ALA A 439 -4.01 6.24 -2.14
C ALA A 439 -3.34 4.98 -1.56
N LEU A 440 -2.83 4.10 -2.40
CA LEU A 440 -2.24 2.84 -1.97
C LEU A 440 -0.98 3.00 -1.09
N SER A 441 -0.15 4.03 -1.33
CA SER A 441 0.99 4.32 -0.46
C SER A 441 0.54 4.72 0.95
N GLY A 442 -0.50 5.55 1.04
CA GLY A 442 -1.18 5.85 2.28
C GLY A 442 -1.74 4.60 2.96
N VAL A 443 -2.42 3.72 2.20
CA VAL A 443 -2.97 2.46 2.73
C VAL A 443 -1.87 1.65 3.42
N VAL A 444 -0.68 1.53 2.82
CA VAL A 444 0.48 0.89 3.46
C VAL A 444 0.82 1.60 4.78
N MET A 445 1.11 2.91 4.75
CA MET A 445 1.52 3.64 5.95
C MET A 445 0.52 3.49 7.11
N TRP A 446 -0.77 3.77 6.86
CA TRP A 446 -1.82 3.81 7.86
C TRP A 446 -2.20 2.42 8.39
N SER A 447 -2.23 1.39 7.52
CA SER A 447 -2.55 0.03 7.95
C SER A 447 -1.46 -0.58 8.83
N PHE A 448 -0.18 -0.42 8.46
CA PHE A 448 0.94 -0.90 9.28
C PHE A 448 1.05 -0.15 10.60
N ALA A 449 0.80 1.17 10.60
CA ALA A 449 0.73 1.95 11.83
C ALA A 449 -0.42 1.49 12.73
N GLY A 450 -1.61 1.27 12.14
CA GLY A 450 -2.78 0.75 12.85
C GLY A 450 -2.54 -0.63 13.48
N MET A 451 -1.88 -1.54 12.76
CA MET A 451 -1.51 -2.86 13.30
C MET A 451 -0.45 -2.78 14.40
N ALA A 452 0.53 -1.88 14.27
CA ALA A 452 1.53 -1.68 15.32
C ALA A 452 0.91 -1.15 16.62
N LEU A 453 -0.02 -0.19 16.54
CA LEU A 453 -0.78 0.28 17.70
C LEU A 453 -1.73 -0.81 18.25
N ALA A 454 -2.35 -1.60 17.38
CA ALA A 454 -3.14 -2.76 17.78
C ALA A 454 -2.30 -3.76 18.61
N ALA A 455 -1.08 -4.04 18.16
CA ALA A 455 -0.15 -4.92 18.84
C ALA A 455 0.23 -4.40 20.23
N GLN A 456 0.55 -3.10 20.34
CA GLN A 456 0.86 -2.47 21.64
C GLN A 456 -0.28 -2.70 22.63
N ARG A 457 -1.53 -2.47 22.20
CA ARG A 457 -2.71 -2.67 23.04
C ARG A 457 -2.92 -4.15 23.40
N PHE A 458 -2.72 -5.04 22.43
CA PHE A 458 -2.83 -6.49 22.64
C PHE A 458 -1.83 -7.00 23.68
N TYR A 459 -0.55 -6.66 23.54
CA TYR A 459 0.48 -7.11 24.47
C TYR A 459 0.35 -6.46 25.85
N ARG A 460 -0.02 -5.19 25.94
CA ARG A 460 -0.30 -4.54 27.23
C ARG A 460 -1.44 -5.25 27.97
N TYR A 461 -2.49 -5.63 27.25
CA TYR A 461 -3.58 -6.40 27.84
C TYR A 461 -3.14 -7.81 28.29
N GLN A 462 -2.31 -8.50 27.50
CA GLN A 462 -1.76 -9.80 27.91
C GLN A 462 -0.88 -9.72 29.16
N HIS A 463 -0.07 -8.67 29.30
CA HIS A 463 0.74 -8.46 30.50
C HIS A 463 -0.11 -8.27 31.76
N LEU A 464 -1.22 -7.52 31.66
CA LEU A 464 -2.15 -7.33 32.78
C LEU A 464 -2.89 -8.60 33.20
N LEU A 465 -2.98 -9.61 32.32
CA LEU A 465 -3.60 -10.90 32.63
C LEU A 465 -2.64 -11.92 33.25
N GLN A 466 -1.33 -11.65 33.28
CA GLN A 466 -0.37 -12.56 33.91
C GLN A 466 -0.34 -12.32 35.43
N PRO A 467 -0.42 -13.38 36.27
CA PRO A 467 -0.37 -13.21 37.72
C PRO A 467 1.01 -12.68 38.12
N GLY A 468 1.05 -11.45 38.65
CA GLY A 468 2.28 -10.72 39.03
C GLY A 468 2.52 -9.40 38.28
N GLY A 469 1.56 -8.92 37.48
CA GLY A 469 1.65 -7.69 36.70
C GLY A 469 1.16 -6.41 37.41
N GLU A 470 1.66 -6.13 38.62
CA GLU A 470 1.73 -4.78 39.20
C GLU A 470 3.13 -4.51 39.73
#